data_AF-A0A4Y3VIJ3-F1
#
_entry.id   AF-A0A4Y3VIJ3-F1
#
_cell.length_a   1.000
_cell.length_b   1.000
_cell.length_c   1.000
_cell.angle_alpha   90.00
_cell.angle_beta   90.00
_cell.angle_gamma   90.00
#
_symmetry.space_group_name_H-M   'P 1'
#
loop_
_entity.id
_entity.type
_entity.pdbx_description
1 polymer ?
#
loop_
_entity_poly.entity_id
_entity_poly.type
_entity_poly.pdbx_seq_one_letter_code
_entity_poly.pdbx_strand_id
1 'polypeptide(L)'
;MRTDRRLRTLVVDDRTTYLWSLRHTHRHGEPCREVLNLYRDRMATRIVFEAGEGRYVADGYWYSGCVTDGHGNLLNLRESGVVRALVDEATRRGLLPGAGEVDGWELFPAVVVRRAAAATPAVPPGCPPGP
;
A
#
# COMPACT_ATOMS: atom_id res chain seq x y z
N MET A 1 5.29 -22.44 5.42
CA MET A 1 5.05 -20.98 5.58
C MET A 1 3.54 -20.73 5.54
N ARG A 2 2.97 -20.24 6.63
CA ARG A 2 1.51 -20.21 6.88
C ARG A 2 0.86 -19.02 6.15
N THR A 3 0.23 -19.33 5.01
CA THR A 3 -0.84 -18.62 4.28
C THR A 3 -1.05 -17.11 4.55
N ASP A 4 -0.43 -16.24 3.75
CA ASP A 4 -0.73 -14.79 3.67
C ASP A 4 -2.11 -14.50 2.99
N ARG A 5 -2.87 -15.55 2.69
CA ARG A 5 -4.17 -15.51 1.99
C ARG A 5 -5.33 -15.08 2.89
N ARG A 6 -5.14 -14.07 3.75
CA ARG A 6 -6.25 -13.45 4.49
C ARG A 6 -6.89 -12.39 3.61
N LEU A 7 -8.02 -12.75 3.01
CA LEU A 7 -8.91 -11.80 2.36
C LEU A 7 -9.51 -10.89 3.43
N ARG A 8 -9.42 -9.58 3.23
CA ARG A 8 -9.87 -8.53 4.14
C ARG A 8 -10.80 -7.58 3.40
N THR A 9 -11.64 -6.89 4.14
CA THR A 9 -12.52 -5.86 3.58
C THR A 9 -11.92 -4.48 3.82
N LEU A 10 -12.02 -3.61 2.82
CA LEU A 10 -11.73 -2.19 2.93
C LEU A 10 -12.96 -1.41 2.47
N VAL A 11 -13.56 -0.66 3.40
CA VAL A 11 -14.65 0.27 3.09
C VAL A 11 -14.04 1.63 2.76
N VAL A 12 -14.32 2.14 1.56
CA VAL A 12 -13.79 3.42 1.07
C VAL A 12 -14.81 4.54 1.35
N ASP A 13 -16.06 4.28 1.01
CA ASP A 13 -17.22 5.15 1.23
C ASP A 13 -18.48 4.26 1.22
N ASP A 14 -19.66 4.87 1.30
CA ASP A 14 -20.95 4.16 1.36
C ASP A 14 -21.24 3.30 0.13
N ARG A 15 -20.58 3.55 -1.00
CA ARG A 15 -20.81 2.85 -2.28
C ARG A 15 -19.61 2.02 -2.73
N THR A 16 -18.45 2.23 -2.13
CA THR A 16 -17.19 1.64 -2.58
C THR A 16 -16.61 0.75 -1.50
N THR A 17 -16.61 -0.56 -1.76
CA THR A 17 -15.95 -1.56 -0.92
C THR A 17 -15.03 -2.43 -1.77
N TYR A 18 -13.80 -2.62 -1.29
CA TYR A 18 -12.83 -3.56 -1.87
C TYR A 18 -12.66 -4.75 -0.95
N LEU A 19 -12.53 -5.94 -1.53
CA LEU A 19 -11.85 -7.05 -0.88
C LEU A 19 -10.38 -6.98 -1.26
N TRP A 20 -9.48 -7.24 -0.31
CA TRP A 20 -8.05 -7.17 -0.57
C TRP A 20 -7.28 -8.27 0.14
N SER A 21 -6.17 -8.66 -0.47
CA SER A 21 -5.22 -9.60 0.11
C SER A 21 -3.81 -9.23 -0.32
N LEU A 22 -2.83 -9.62 0.49
CA LEU A 22 -1.43 -9.44 0.16
C LEU A 22 -0.86 -10.78 -0.30
N ARG A 23 0.17 -10.71 -1.13
CA ARG A 23 0.93 -11.87 -1.56
C ARG A 23 2.38 -11.49 -1.81
N HIS A 24 3.27 -12.04 -1.01
CA HIS A 24 4.68 -12.09 -1.35
C HIS A 24 4.91 -13.16 -2.42
N THR A 25 5.64 -12.83 -3.48
CA THR A 25 5.98 -13.76 -4.56
C THR A 25 7.47 -13.73 -4.83
N HIS A 26 8.09 -14.93 -4.76
CA HIS A 26 9.42 -15.20 -5.27
C HIS A 26 9.29 -16.12 -6.48
N ARG A 27 9.97 -15.77 -7.58
CA ARG A 27 10.19 -16.69 -8.69
C ARG A 27 11.68 -16.77 -8.94
N HIS A 28 12.16 -17.98 -9.18
CA HIS A 28 13.60 -18.22 -9.36
C HIS A 28 14.13 -17.40 -10.54
N GLY A 29 15.11 -16.53 -10.29
CA GLY A 29 15.69 -15.64 -11.29
C GLY A 29 14.89 -14.37 -11.58
N GLU A 30 13.79 -14.10 -10.86
CA GLU A 30 13.06 -12.83 -10.92
C GLU A 30 13.19 -12.07 -9.60
N PRO A 31 13.12 -10.73 -9.62
CA PRO A 31 13.11 -9.95 -8.39
C PRO A 31 11.89 -10.31 -7.51
N CYS A 32 12.07 -10.21 -6.20
CA CYS A 32 11.01 -10.46 -5.23
C CYS A 32 9.89 -9.42 -5.38
N ARG A 33 8.64 -9.83 -5.18
CA ARG A 33 7.47 -8.97 -5.37
C ARG A 33 6.52 -9.01 -4.17
N GLU A 34 6.05 -7.85 -3.76
CA GLU A 34 4.87 -7.72 -2.90
C GLU A 34 3.67 -7.31 -3.75
N VAL A 35 2.61 -8.11 -3.69
CA VAL A 35 1.42 -7.94 -4.54
C VAL A 35 0.20 -7.71 -3.68
N LEU A 36 -0.33 -6.49 -3.72
CA LEU A 36 -1.63 -6.15 -3.14
C LEU A 36 -2.72 -6.42 -4.17
N ASN A 37 -3.51 -7.45 -3.92
CA ASN A 37 -4.66 -7.80 -4.75
C ASN A 37 -5.88 -7.00 -4.26
N LEU A 38 -6.57 -6.35 -5.19
CA LEU A 38 -7.80 -5.59 -4.97
C LEU A 38 -8.91 -6.21 -5.82
N TYR A 39 -10.04 -6.50 -5.19
CA TYR A 39 -11.20 -7.08 -5.85
C TYR A 39 -12.42 -6.18 -5.61
N ARG A 40 -13.07 -5.78 -6.70
CA ARG A 40 -14.29 -4.96 -6.68
C ARG A 40 -15.06 -5.19 -7.98
N ASP A 41 -16.39 -5.27 -7.91
CA ASP A 41 -17.27 -5.33 -9.09
C ASP A 41 -16.84 -6.37 -10.15
N ARG A 42 -16.43 -7.57 -9.67
CA ARG A 42 -15.88 -8.68 -10.49
C ARG A 42 -14.54 -8.38 -11.19
N MET A 43 -13.98 -7.19 -11.01
CA MET A 43 -12.66 -6.80 -11.46
C MET A 43 -11.61 -7.14 -10.39
N ALA A 44 -10.43 -7.52 -10.86
CA ALA A 44 -9.25 -7.76 -10.03
C ALA A 44 -8.09 -6.87 -10.53
N THR A 45 -7.64 -5.98 -9.66
CA THR A 45 -6.46 -5.15 -9.89
C THR A 45 -5.33 -5.61 -8.96
N ARG A 46 -4.09 -5.60 -9.43
CA ARG A 46 -2.91 -5.90 -8.62
C ARG A 46 -2.02 -4.68 -8.55
N ILE A 47 -1.77 -4.18 -7.36
CA ILE A 47 -0.70 -3.20 -7.14
C ILE A 47 0.56 -3.99 -6.80
N VAL A 48 1.57 -3.91 -7.66
CA VAL A 48 2.78 -4.73 -7.61
C VAL A 48 3.96 -3.86 -7.21
N PHE A 49 4.65 -4.23 -6.16
CA PHE A 49 5.94 -3.66 -5.78
C PHE A 49 7.01 -4.70 -6.10
N GLU A 50 7.79 -4.45 -7.14
CA GLU A 50 8.93 -5.29 -7.53
C GLU A 50 10.23 -4.76 -6.92
N ALA A 51 11.05 -5.64 -6.34
CA ALA A 51 12.37 -5.29 -5.86
C ALA A 51 13.28 -4.84 -7.01
N GLY A 52 14.13 -3.84 -6.76
CA GLY A 52 15.06 -3.31 -7.74
C GLY A 52 16.02 -2.31 -7.12
N GLU A 53 16.76 -1.59 -7.95
CA GLU A 53 17.69 -0.57 -7.47
C GLU A 53 16.95 0.52 -6.67
N GLY A 54 17.34 0.71 -5.40
CA GLY A 54 16.70 1.65 -4.48
C GLY A 54 15.25 1.31 -4.10
N ARG A 55 14.75 0.12 -4.45
CA ARG A 55 13.38 -0.36 -4.22
C ARG A 55 13.43 -1.71 -3.53
N TYR A 56 13.06 -1.77 -2.27
CA TYR A 56 13.20 -2.98 -1.46
C TYR A 56 11.84 -3.50 -1.00
N VAL A 57 11.70 -4.82 -1.04
CA VAL A 57 10.54 -5.54 -0.52
C VAL A 57 10.98 -6.51 0.57
N ALA A 58 10.03 -7.14 1.26
CA ALA A 58 10.33 -8.13 2.31
C ALA A 58 10.95 -9.42 1.74
N ASP A 59 12.21 -9.37 1.31
CA ASP A 59 13.01 -10.49 0.80
C ASP A 59 13.58 -11.36 1.94
N GLY A 60 12.72 -11.75 2.89
CA GLY A 60 13.10 -12.54 4.07
C GLY A 60 13.84 -11.78 5.18
N TYR A 61 14.32 -10.56 4.93
CA TYR A 61 14.96 -9.70 5.95
C TYR A 61 13.98 -8.87 6.79
N TRP A 62 12.77 -8.66 6.27
CA TRP A 62 11.73 -7.84 6.89
C TRP A 62 10.41 -8.62 6.99
N TYR A 63 9.42 -8.06 7.70
CA TYR A 63 8.10 -8.67 7.77
C TYR A 63 7.38 -8.60 6.40
N SER A 64 6.62 -9.66 6.05
CA SER A 64 5.80 -9.72 4.83
C SER A 64 4.95 -8.46 4.61
N GLY A 65 4.94 -7.91 3.40
CA GLY A 65 4.22 -6.68 3.07
C GLY A 65 4.94 -5.39 3.43
N CYS A 66 6.19 -5.46 3.87
CA CYS A 66 7.04 -4.29 3.98
C CYS A 66 7.61 -3.92 2.61
N VAL A 67 7.49 -2.66 2.23
CA VAL A 67 8.15 -2.07 1.06
C VAL A 67 8.82 -0.76 1.46
N THR A 68 10.07 -0.55 1.04
CA THR A 68 10.87 0.64 1.40
C THR A 68 11.68 1.12 0.22
N ASP A 69 11.90 2.42 0.15
CA ASP A 69 12.83 3.03 -0.80
C ASP A 69 14.23 3.21 -0.18
N GLY A 70 15.21 3.58 -1.01
CA GLY A 70 16.57 3.92 -0.58
C GLY A 70 16.69 5.21 0.24
N HIS A 71 15.59 5.94 0.45
CA HIS A 71 15.54 7.17 1.24
C HIS A 71 15.04 6.92 2.68
N GLY A 72 14.76 5.66 3.03
CA GLY A 72 14.29 5.27 4.35
C GLY A 72 12.77 5.43 4.54
N ASN A 73 12.02 5.71 3.47
CA ASN A 73 10.57 5.71 3.54
C ASN A 73 10.04 4.28 3.51
N LEU A 74 9.06 3.98 4.36
CA LEU A 74 8.54 2.62 4.52
C LEU A 74 7.01 2.62 4.49
N LEU A 75 6.44 1.66 3.76
CA LEU A 75 5.01 1.35 3.80
C LEU A 75 4.79 -0.10 4.23
N ASN A 76 3.83 -0.30 5.14
CA ASN A 76 3.36 -1.60 5.57
C ASN A 76 2.03 -1.92 4.87
N LEU A 77 2.08 -2.77 3.84
CA LEU A 77 0.92 -3.14 3.02
C LEU A 77 -0.13 -3.98 3.77
N ARG A 78 0.12 -4.35 5.03
CA ARG A 78 -0.87 -5.00 5.90
C ARG A 78 -1.74 -4.01 6.66
N GLU A 79 -1.38 -2.72 6.67
CA GLU A 79 -2.17 -1.69 7.33
C GLU A 79 -3.29 -1.20 6.42
N SER A 80 -4.53 -1.24 6.91
CA SER A 80 -5.69 -0.74 6.17
C SER A 80 -5.56 0.73 5.79
N GLY A 81 -4.89 1.54 6.61
CA GLY A 81 -4.61 2.95 6.30
C GLY A 81 -3.67 3.14 5.11
N VAL A 82 -2.65 2.28 4.97
CA VAL A 82 -1.75 2.28 3.81
C VAL A 82 -2.48 1.78 2.56
N VAL A 83 -3.23 0.68 2.67
CA VAL A 83 -4.05 0.16 1.58
C VAL A 83 -5.07 1.21 1.12
N ARG A 84 -5.70 1.93 2.05
CA ARG A 84 -6.62 3.02 1.74
C ARG A 84 -5.94 4.14 0.94
N ALA A 85 -4.76 4.58 1.40
CA ALA A 85 -4.01 5.63 0.70
C ALA A 85 -3.59 5.21 -0.72
N LEU A 86 -3.21 3.94 -0.92
CA LEU A 86 -2.91 3.39 -2.24
C LEU A 86 -4.15 3.36 -3.14
N VAL A 87 -5.30 2.90 -2.62
CA VAL A 87 -6.57 2.89 -3.36
C VAL A 87 -7.00 4.30 -3.75
N ASP A 88 -6.90 5.26 -2.83
CA ASP A 88 -7.25 6.66 -3.12
C ASP A 88 -6.35 7.24 -4.20
N GLU A 89 -5.03 7.02 -4.11
CA GLU A 89 -4.07 7.55 -5.08
C GLU A 89 -4.23 6.88 -6.46
N ALA A 90 -4.42 5.57 -6.52
CA ALA A 90 -4.69 4.86 -7.76
C ALA A 90 -6.03 5.31 -8.39
N THR A 91 -7.07 5.51 -7.58
CA THR A 91 -8.37 6.03 -8.04
C THR A 91 -8.22 7.45 -8.59
N ARG A 92 -7.47 8.32 -7.89
CA ARG A 92 -7.18 9.70 -8.34
C ARG A 92 -6.47 9.73 -9.68
N ARG A 93 -5.64 8.72 -9.98
CA ARG A 93 -4.95 8.54 -11.27
C ARG A 93 -5.78 7.82 -12.32
N GLY A 94 -7.01 7.40 -12.03
CA GLY A 94 -7.87 6.66 -12.95
C GLY A 94 -7.46 5.20 -13.16
N LEU A 95 -6.65 4.64 -12.26
CA LEU A 95 -6.17 3.25 -12.34
C LEU A 95 -7.14 2.24 -11.69
N LEU A 96 -8.15 2.73 -10.95
CA LEU A 96 -9.17 1.92 -10.30
C LEU A 96 -10.59 2.46 -10.54
N PRO A 97 -11.61 1.58 -10.63
CA PRO A 97 -11.47 0.12 -10.77
C PRO A 97 -10.92 -0.26 -12.15
N GLY A 98 -10.10 -1.30 -12.23
CA GLY A 98 -9.51 -1.76 -13.49
C GLY A 98 -9.16 -3.25 -13.46
N ALA A 99 -8.85 -3.81 -14.64
CA ALA A 99 -8.31 -5.16 -14.76
C ALA A 99 -6.83 -5.07 -15.14
N GLY A 100 -5.95 -5.62 -14.32
CA GLY A 100 -4.52 -5.64 -14.62
C GLY A 100 -3.60 -5.32 -13.45
N GLU A 101 -2.36 -5.02 -13.78
CA GLU A 101 -1.28 -4.72 -12.83
C GLU A 101 -0.93 -3.24 -12.89
N VAL A 102 -0.69 -2.66 -11.72
CA VAL A 102 -0.28 -1.28 -11.51
C VAL A 102 1.07 -1.33 -10.78
N ASP A 103 2.05 -0.56 -11.25
CA ASP A 103 3.31 -0.41 -10.53
C ASP A 103 3.06 0.40 -9.23
N GLY A 104 3.20 -0.27 -8.09
CA GLY A 104 3.02 0.32 -6.77
C GLY A 104 4.06 1.40 -6.46
N TRP A 105 5.25 1.33 -7.08
CA TRP A 105 6.30 2.32 -6.87
C TRP A 105 5.94 3.69 -7.45
N GLU A 106 5.09 3.76 -8.48
CA GLU A 106 4.59 5.03 -9.00
C GLU A 106 3.64 5.73 -8.01
N LEU A 107 2.94 4.96 -7.17
CA LEU A 107 2.02 5.46 -6.14
C LEU A 107 2.75 5.79 -4.83
N PHE A 108 3.86 5.11 -4.57
CA PHE A 108 4.59 5.10 -3.31
C PHE A 108 4.91 6.51 -2.76
N PRO A 109 5.51 7.44 -3.52
CA PRO A 109 5.90 8.76 -2.98
C PRO A 109 4.70 9.56 -2.47
N ALA A 110 3.59 9.54 -3.21
CA ALA A 110 2.38 10.26 -2.82
C ALA A 110 1.77 9.68 -1.54
N VAL A 111 1.80 8.36 -1.38
CA VAL A 111 1.30 7.68 -0.18
C VAL A 111 2.19 7.97 1.02
N VAL A 112 3.51 7.96 0.87
CA VAL A 112 4.46 8.34 1.93
C VAL A 112 4.17 9.75 2.44
N VAL A 113 4.07 10.73 1.55
CA VAL A 113 3.75 12.12 1.92
C VAL A 113 2.42 12.21 2.66
N ARG A 114 1.39 11.53 2.17
CA ARG A 114 0.07 11.53 2.80
C ARG A 114 0.10 10.88 4.19
N ARG A 115 0.86 9.80 4.37
CA ARG A 115 1.01 9.11 5.66
C ARG A 115 1.77 9.96 6.66
N ALA A 116 2.83 10.64 6.23
CA ALA A 116 3.56 11.59 7.07
C ALA A 116 2.66 12.75 7.52
N ALA A 117 1.89 13.33 6.59
CA ALA A 117 0.95 14.41 6.92
C ALA A 117 -0.13 13.99 7.93
N ALA A 118 -0.63 12.75 7.83
CA ALA A 118 -1.62 12.21 8.77
C ALA A 118 -1.03 11.82 10.13
N ALA A 119 0.28 11.60 10.23
CA ALA A 119 0.97 11.28 11.47
C ALA A 119 1.33 12.54 12.28
N THR A 120 1.40 13.71 11.64
CA THR A 120 1.56 14.99 12.33
C THR A 120 0.29 15.29 13.13
N PRO A 121 0.36 15.34 14.49
CA PRO A 121 -0.79 15.78 15.26
C PRO A 121 -1.07 17.24 14.92
N ALA A 122 -2.30 17.54 14.51
CA ALA A 122 -2.75 18.92 14.46
C ALA A 122 -2.64 19.49 15.89
N VAL A 123 -2.00 20.66 16.03
CA VAL A 123 -2.09 21.44 17.27
C VAL A 123 -3.59 21.69 17.50
N PRO A 124 -4.17 21.25 18.62
CA PRO A 124 -5.56 21.54 18.91
C PRO A 124 -5.77 23.05 18.87
N PRO A 125 -6.80 23.57 18.18
CA PRO A 125 -7.12 24.99 18.28
C PRO A 125 -7.46 25.30 19.73
N GLY A 126 -6.62 26.12 20.39
CA GLY A 126 -6.82 26.54 21.77
C GLY A 126 -5.73 26.19 22.77
N CYS A 127 -4.53 25.75 22.35
CA CYS A 127 -3.40 25.70 23.28
C CYS A 127 -2.93 27.14 23.56
N PRO A 128 -3.13 27.71 24.77
CA PRO A 128 -2.60 29.02 25.08
C PRO A 128 -1.06 28.96 25.12
N PRO A 129 -0.36 30.06 24.77
CA PRO A 129 1.07 30.13 25.02
C PRO A 129 1.32 29.91 26.53
N GLY A 130 2.29 29.05 26.84
CA GLY A 130 2.73 28.79 28.22
C GLY A 130 3.31 30.04 28.88
N PRO A 131 3.39 30.06 30.23
CA PRO A 131 3.70 31.25 31.03
C PRO A 131 5.10 31.82 30.79
#